data_AF-A0A962QK57-F1
#
_entry.id   AF-A0A962QK57-F1
#
_cell.length_a   1.000
_cell.length_b   1.000
_cell.length_c   1.000
_cell.angle_alpha   90.00
_cell.angle_beta   90.00
_cell.angle_gamma   90.00
#
_symmetry.space_group_name_H-M   'P 1'
#
loop_
_entity.id
_entity.type
_entity.pdbx_description
1 polymer ?
#
loop_
_entity_poly.entity_id
_entity_poly.type
_entity_poly.pdbx_seq_one_letter_code
_entity_poly.pdbx_strand_id
1 'polypeptide(L)' 'MLELFENPYVLWTALTLLYTVLIVAGVLLAVAYYTYAERKVMGAMQRRQGPMTVGPFGLLQPIADG' A
#
# COMPACT_ATOMS: atom_id res chain seq x y z
N MET A 1 9.87 -6.08 33.60
CA MET A 1 9.24 -5.30 32.51
C MET A 1 10.24 -4.38 31.82
N LEU A 2 11.07 -3.64 32.57
CA LEU A 2 12.16 -2.82 32.01
C LEU A 2 13.35 -3.66 31.46
N GLU A 3 13.69 -4.78 32.09
CA GLU A 3 14.74 -5.70 31.60
C GLU A 3 14.42 -6.38 30.25
N LEU A 4 13.13 -6.44 29.87
CA LEU A 4 12.72 -7.01 28.59
C LEU A 4 13.09 -6.08 27.42
N PHE A 5 13.12 -4.76 27.66
CA PHE A 5 13.49 -3.75 26.66
C PHE A 5 15.00 -3.53 26.54
N GLU A 6 15.77 -3.88 27.57
CA GLU A 6 17.24 -3.81 27.53
C GLU A 6 17.89 -5.06 26.91
N ASN A 7 17.12 -6.13 26.70
CA ASN A 7 17.63 -7.34 26.08
C ASN A 7 17.81 -7.13 24.56
N PRO A 8 19.06 -7.18 24.03
CA PRO A 8 19.33 -6.86 22.63
C PRO A 8 18.55 -7.78 21.68
N TYR A 9 18.34 -9.04 22.04
CA TYR A 9 17.60 -9.99 21.21
C TYR A 9 16.12 -9.63 21.04
N VAL A 10 15.48 -9.04 22.05
CA VAL A 10 14.08 -8.58 21.99
C VAL A 10 13.94 -7.34 21.11
N LEU A 11 14.92 -6.42 21.20
CA LEU A 11 14.95 -5.24 20.33
C LEU A 11 15.12 -5.64 18.85
N TRP A 12 16.04 -6.57 18.57
CA TRP A 12 16.26 -7.08 17.21
C TRP A 12 15.01 -7.78 16.64
N THR A 13 14.32 -8.61 17.42
CA THR A 13 13.10 -9.29 16.94
C THR A 13 11.93 -8.33 16.75
N ALA A 14 11.79 -7.31 17.60
CA ALA A 14 10.77 -6.27 17.43
C ALA A 14 11.01 -5.44 16.16
N LEU A 15 12.26 -5.05 15.89
CA LEU A 15 12.63 -4.29 14.70
C LEU A 15 12.43 -5.09 13.42
N THR A 16 12.80 -6.38 13.39
CA THR A 16 12.58 -7.23 12.21
C THR A 16 11.10 -7.42 11.92
N LEU A 17 10.27 -7.65 12.95
CA LEU A 17 8.81 -7.74 12.80
C LEU A 17 8.21 -6.45 12.25
N LEU A 18 8.63 -5.29 12.78
CA LEU A 18 8.17 -3.99 12.28
C LEU A 18 8.52 -3.81 10.80
N TYR A 19 9.75 -4.18 10.41
CA TYR A 19 10.20 -4.07 9.03
C TYR A 19 9.42 -4.98 8.09
N THR A 20 9.11 -6.21 8.52
CA THR A 20 8.27 -7.13 7.75
C THR A 20 6.87 -6.55 7.52
N VAL A 21 6.23 -6.00 8.55
CA VAL A 21 4.90 -5.38 8.41
C VAL A 21 4.94 -4.18 7.47
N LEU A 22 5.98 -3.33 7.56
CA LEU A 22 6.14 -2.19 6.66
C LEU A 22 6.30 -2.61 5.20
N ILE A 23 7.09 -3.65 4.92
CA ILE A 23 7.24 -4.18 3.55
C ILE A 23 5.91 -4.69 3.02
N VAL A 24 5.17 -5.48 3.81
CA VAL A 24 3.87 -6.03 3.40
C VAL A 24 2.88 -4.91 3.11
N ALA A 25 2.79 -3.90 3.99
CA ALA A 25 1.95 -2.74 3.76
C ALA A 25 2.34 -1.96 2.49
N GLY A 26 3.64 -1.78 2.25
CA GLY A 26 4.15 -1.14 1.03
C GLY A 26 3.79 -1.91 -0.25
N VAL A 27 3.89 -3.23 -0.23
CA VAL A 27 3.52 -4.08 -1.37
C VAL A 27 2.01 -4.02 -1.65
N LEU A 28 1.17 -4.04 -0.61
CA LEU A 28 -0.28 -3.92 -0.78
C LEU A 28 -0.67 -2.57 -1.39
N LEU A 29 -0.05 -1.47 -0.94
CA LEU A 29 -0.25 -0.16 -1.55
C LEU A 29 0.22 -0.13 -3.00
N ALA A 30 1.38 -0.72 -3.30
CA ALA A 30 1.91 -0.78 -4.66
C ALA A 30 0.96 -1.51 -5.62
N VAL A 31 0.43 -2.66 -5.20
CA VAL A 31 -0.56 -3.43 -5.99
C VAL A 31 -1.84 -2.62 -6.18
N ALA A 32 -2.33 -1.97 -5.13
CA ALA A 32 -3.54 -1.14 -5.19
C ALA A 32 -3.41 -0.01 -6.23
N TYR A 33 -2.29 0.73 -6.22
CA TYR A 33 -2.03 1.77 -7.22
C TYR A 33 -1.76 1.21 -8.61
N TYR A 34 -1.14 0.04 -8.72
CA TYR A 34 -0.89 -0.63 -10.00
C TYR A 34 -2.21 -0.98 -10.70
N THR A 35 -3.18 -1.55 -9.98
CA THR A 35 -4.52 -1.85 -10.53
C THR A 35 -5.27 -0.58 -10.98
N TYR A 36 -5.13 0.53 -10.26
CA TYR A 36 -5.68 1.82 -10.72
C TYR A 36 -5.02 2.30 -12.00
N ALA A 37 -3.69 2.20 -12.10
CA ALA A 37 -2.94 2.59 -13.29
C ALA A 37 -3.36 1.76 -14.51
N GLU A 38 -3.52 0.44 -14.37
CA GLU A 38 -4.01 -0.44 -15.44
C GLU A 38 -5.37 0.03 -15.99
N ARG A 39 -6.32 0.32 -15.09
CA ARG A 39 -7.67 0.80 -15.49
C ARG A 39 -7.60 2.16 -16.19
N LYS A 40 -6.68 3.03 -15.77
CA LYS A 40 -6.46 4.35 -16.40
C LYS A 40 -5.85 4.21 -17.80
N VAL A 41 -4.87 3.32 -17.96
CA VAL A 41 -4.22 3.03 -19.24
C VAL A 41 -5.21 2.40 -20.23
N MET A 42 -6.01 1.42 -19.79
CA MET A 42 -7.05 0.81 -20.64
C MET A 42 -8.11 1.83 -21.09
N GLY A 43 -8.51 2.75 -20.20
CA GLY A 43 -9.38 3.86 -20.57
C GLY A 43 -8.77 4.75 -21.64
N ALA A 44 -7.51 5.17 -21.43
CA ALA A 44 -6.78 6.01 -22.36
C ALA A 44 -6.63 5.38 -23.75
N MET A 45 -6.32 4.08 -23.82
CA MET A 45 -6.25 3.32 -25.09
C MET A 45 -7.58 3.35 -25.86
N GLN A 46 -8.70 3.35 -25.14
CA GLN A 46 -10.05 3.36 -25.71
C GLN A 46 -10.60 4.79 -25.93
N ARG A 47 -9.77 5.83 -25.79
CA ARG A 47 -10.20 7.24 -25.81
C ARG A 47 -11.36 7.56 -24.84
N ARG A 48 -11.43 6.85 -23.71
CA ARG A 48 -12.34 7.19 -22.61
C ARG A 48 -11.54 7.53 -21.36
N GLN A 49 -12.12 8.36 -20.48
CA GLN A 49 -11.48 8.58 -19.19
C GLN A 49 -11.64 7.31 -18.35
N GLY A 50 -10.53 6.88 -17.75
CA GLY A 50 -10.51 5.78 -16.78
C GLY A 50 -11.23 6.17 -15.47
N PRO A 51 -11.00 5.43 -14.38
CA PRO A 51 -11.69 5.67 -13.11
C PRO A 51 -11.47 7.11 -12.59
N MET A 52 -12.56 7.84 -12.35
CA MET A 52 -12.56 9.25 -11.88
C MET A 52 -13.54 9.50 -10.71
N THR A 53 -14.27 8.48 -10.28
CA THR A 53 -15.45 8.58 -9.39
C THR A 53 -15.16 8.83 -7.91
N VAL A 54 -13.95 8.52 -7.40
CA VAL A 54 -13.63 8.63 -5.96
C VAL A 54 -12.32 9.39 -5.72
N GLY A 55 -12.43 10.59 -5.13
CA GLY A 55 -11.33 11.51 -4.87
C GLY A 55 -10.85 12.32 -6.09
N PRO A 56 -9.91 13.27 -5.91
CA PRO A 56 -9.34 14.01 -7.03
C PRO A 56 -8.66 13.04 -8.01
N PHE A 57 -9.07 13.10 -9.29
CA PHE A 57 -8.63 12.21 -10.37
C PHE A 57 -8.85 10.70 -10.15
N GLY A 58 -9.66 10.28 -9.17
CA GLY A 58 -9.85 8.86 -8.88
C GLY A 58 -8.75 8.24 -8.00
N LEU A 59 -7.87 9.03 -7.37
CA LEU A 59 -6.74 8.49 -6.59
C LEU A 59 -7.16 7.63 -5.39
N LEU A 60 -8.40 7.79 -4.91
CA LEU A 60 -8.93 6.99 -3.81
C LEU A 60 -9.60 5.70 -4.29
N GLN A 61 -9.67 5.43 -5.61
CA GLN A 61 -10.28 4.21 -6.14
C GLN A 61 -9.70 2.92 -5.53
N PRO A 62 -8.38 2.74 -5.40
CA PRO A 62 -7.83 1.50 -4.84
C PRO A 62 -8.19 1.24 -3.38
N ILE A 63 -8.47 2.30 -2.62
CA ILE A 63 -8.87 2.21 -1.22
C ILE A 63 -10.39 2.02 -1.11
N ALA A 64 -11.16 2.56 -2.06
CA ALA A 64 -12.61 2.39 -2.14
C ALA A 64 -13.02 1.04 -2.75
N ASP A 65 -12.18 0.46 -3.60
CA ASP A 65 -12.36 -0.87 -4.19
C ASP A 65 -11.83 -2.00 -3.28
N GLY A 66 -11.03 -1.65 -2.27
CA GLY A 66 -10.46 -2.56 -1.27
C GLY A 66 -11.40 -2.88 -0.12
#